data_AF-A0A6B3HWN2-F1
#
_entry.id   AF-A0A6B3HWN2-F1
#
_cell.length_a   1.000
_cell.length_b   1.000
_cell.length_c   1.000
_cell.angle_alpha   90.00
_cell.angle_beta   90.00
_cell.angle_gamma   90.00
#
_symmetry.space_group_name_H-M   'P 1'
#
loop_
_entity.id
_entity.type
_entity.pdbx_description
1 polymer ?
#
loop_
_entity_poly.entity_id
_entity_poly.type
_entity_poly.pdbx_seq_one_letter_code
_entity_poly.pdbx_strand_id
1 'polypeptide(L)' 'GFVPQPKRWIVEQVNGTLMLHRRLAREYDHRPDTSASRVYWASIANMTRRLTEPAPTWRDALELAT' A
#
# COMPACT_ATOMS: atom_id res chain seq x y z
N GLY A 1 -23.35 16.19 -7.77
CA GLY A 1 -22.12 16.72 -7.15
C GLY A 1 -21.28 15.56 -6.62
N PHE A 2 -19.98 15.76 -6.41
CA PHE A 2 -19.12 14.75 -5.79
C PHE A 2 -19.47 14.58 -4.31
N VAL A 3 -19.62 13.34 -3.83
CA VAL A 3 -19.89 13.02 -2.41
C VAL A 3 -18.67 12.30 -1.82
N PRO A 4 -17.91 12.93 -0.91
CA PRO A 4 -16.77 12.29 -0.27
C PRO A 4 -17.23 11.09 0.57
N GLN A 5 -16.54 9.95 0.41
CA GLN A 5 -16.76 8.77 1.25
C GLN A 5 -15.93 8.89 2.53
N PRO A 6 -16.51 8.71 3.74
CA PRO A 6 -15.78 8.88 5.00
C PRO A 6 -14.50 8.03 5.14
N LYS A 7 -14.48 6.86 4.50
CA LYS A 7 -13.34 5.90 4.54
C LYS A 7 -12.50 5.89 3.26
N ARG A 8 -12.66 6.90 2.39
CA ARG A 8 -11.91 7.01 1.12
C ARG A 8 -10.40 6.97 1.33
N TRP A 9 -9.91 7.50 2.45
CA TRP A 9 -8.49 7.53 2.81
C TRP A 9 -7.83 6.13 2.79
N ILE A 10 -8.59 5.05 3.07
CA ILE A 10 -8.06 3.68 3.04
C ILE A 10 -7.64 3.30 1.61
N VAL A 11 -8.48 3.63 0.62
CA VAL A 11 -8.21 3.37 -0.80
C VAL A 11 -7.00 4.17 -1.25
N GLU A 12 -6.92 5.43 -0.84
CA GLU A 12 -5.80 6.31 -1.18
C GLU A 12 -4.49 5.84 -0.55
N GLN A 13 -4.52 5.37 0.69
CA GLN A 13 -3.35 4.78 1.36
C GLN A 13 -2.86 3.51 0.64
N VAL A 14 -3.78 2.64 0.21
CA VAL A 14 -3.44 1.45 -0.57
C VAL A 14 -2.79 1.87 -1.89
N ASN A 15 -3.39 2.81 -2.62
CA ASN A 15 -2.82 3.32 -3.87
C ASN A 15 -1.42 3.94 -3.66
N GLY A 16 -1.24 4.74 -2.61
CA GLY A 16 0.06 5.31 -2.25
C GLY A 16 1.11 4.24 -1.94
N THR A 17 0.73 3.13 -1.31
CA THR A 17 1.65 2.01 -1.04
C THR A 17 2.01 1.25 -2.32
N LEU A 18 1.05 1.05 -3.22
CA LEU A 18 1.31 0.43 -4.53
C LEU A 18 2.24 1.28 -5.39
N MET A 19 2.12 2.62 -5.33
CA MET A 19 2.99 3.54 -6.07
C MET A 19 4.48 3.45 -5.70
N LEU A 20 4.82 2.98 -4.49
CA LEU A 20 6.22 2.73 -4.09
C LEU A 20 6.87 1.64 -4.96
N HIS A 21 6.07 0.76 -5.56
CA HIS A 21 6.54 -0.25 -6.50
C HIS A 21 6.66 0.39 -7.87
N ARG A 22 7.84 0.97 -8.18
CA ARG A 22 8.13 1.76 -9.39
C ARG A 22 7.60 1.17 -10.70
N ARG A 23 7.52 -0.17 -10.81
CA ARG A 23 6.96 -0.86 -11.97
C ARG A 23 5.49 -0.55 -12.15
N LEU A 24 4.66 -0.64 -11.10
CA LEU A 24 3.22 -0.34 -11.16
C LEU A 24 2.95 1.12 -11.55
N ALA A 25 3.79 2.06 -11.10
CA ALA A 25 3.64 3.48 -11.43
C ALA A 25 4.01 3.83 -12.88
N ARG A 26 4.72 2.94 -13.60
CA ARG A 26 5.24 3.18 -14.95
C ARG A 26 4.89 2.06 -15.93
N GLU A 27 3.89 1.26 -15.56
CA GLU A 27 3.48 0.12 -16.36
C GLU A 27 2.54 0.58 -17.47
N TYR A 28 2.88 0.17 -18.70
CA TYR A 28 2.06 0.40 -19.90
C TYR A 28 1.67 -0.93 -20.56
N ASP A 29 1.53 -1.98 -19.76
CA ASP A 29 1.14 -3.28 -20.28
C ASP A 29 -0.30 -3.23 -20.78
N HIS A 30 -0.55 -3.77 -21.97
CA HIS A 30 -1.89 -3.82 -22.54
C HIS A 30 -2.69 -5.02 -22.03
N ARG A 31 -2.03 -5.96 -21.35
CA ARG A 31 -2.67 -7.16 -20.80
C ARG A 31 -3.01 -6.97 -19.32
N PRO A 32 -4.31 -6.97 -18.95
CA PRO A 32 -4.71 -6.76 -17.56
C PRO A 32 -4.20 -7.86 -16.61
N ASP A 33 -3.99 -9.08 -17.10
CA ASP A 33 -3.48 -10.21 -16.29
C ASP A 33 -2.07 -9.94 -15.73
N THR A 34 -1.22 -9.29 -16.52
CA THR A 34 0.15 -8.95 -16.09
C THR A 34 0.11 -7.87 -15.01
N SER A 35 -0.75 -6.86 -15.20
CA SER A 35 -0.94 -5.79 -14.23
C SER A 35 -1.52 -6.32 -12.92
N ALA A 36 -2.52 -7.20 -12.98
CA ALA A 36 -3.09 -7.87 -11.82
C ALA A 36 -2.01 -8.65 -11.04
N SER A 37 -1.16 -9.40 -11.76
CA SER A 37 -0.05 -10.15 -11.15
C SER A 37 0.93 -9.25 -10.39
N ARG A 38 1.20 -8.04 -10.91
CA ARG A 38 2.07 -7.06 -10.23
C ARG A 38 1.42 -6.45 -8.99
N VAL A 39 0.11 -6.21 -9.02
CA VAL A 39 -0.64 -5.76 -7.83
C VAL A 39 -0.60 -6.83 -6.74
N TYR A 40 -0.79 -8.10 -7.08
CA TYR A 40 -0.66 -9.21 -6.11
C TYR A 40 0.74 -9.29 -5.53
N TRP A 41 1.77 -9.19 -6.37
CA TRP A 41 3.16 -9.20 -5.91
C TRP A 41 3.45 -8.06 -4.92
N ALA A 42 3.04 -6.83 -5.25
CA ALA A 42 3.21 -5.67 -4.37
C ALA A 42 2.46 -5.81 -3.04
N SER A 43 1.27 -6.39 -3.09
CA SER A 43 0.47 -6.68 -1.89
C SER A 43 1.16 -7.71 -0.99
N ILE A 44 1.69 -8.79 -1.57
CA ILE A 44 2.48 -9.80 -0.85
C ILE A 44 3.71 -9.16 -0.23
N ALA A 45 4.49 -8.39 -0.98
CA ALA A 45 5.69 -7.72 -0.47
C ALA A 45 5.37 -6.81 0.73
N ASN A 46 4.28 -6.03 0.67
CA ASN A 46 3.84 -5.20 1.78
C ASN A 46 3.43 -6.02 3.01
N MET A 47 2.69 -7.13 2.83
CA MET A 47 2.31 -8.02 3.93
C MET A 47 3.54 -8.68 4.56
N THR A 48 4.45 -9.23 3.74
CA THR A 48 5.71 -9.82 4.21
C THR A 48 6.50 -8.80 5.01
N ARG A 49 6.62 -7.57 4.50
CA ARG A 49 7.33 -6.48 5.18
C ARG A 49 6.75 -6.19 6.56
N ARG A 50 5.43 -6.15 6.71
CA ARG A 50 4.77 -5.93 8.00
C ARG A 50 4.99 -7.07 8.99
N LEU A 51 5.22 -8.29 8.50
CA LEU A 51 5.50 -9.45 9.34
C LEU A 51 6.96 -9.52 9.78
N THR A 52 7.89 -8.98 8.97
CA THR A 52 9.34 -9.12 9.22
C THR A 52 10.01 -7.85 9.72
N GLU A 53 9.50 -6.67 9.37
CA GLU A 53 10.07 -5.38 9.81
C GLU A 53 9.47 -4.95 11.16
N PRO A 54 10.29 -4.42 12.08
CA PRO A 54 9.79 -3.86 13.32
C PRO A 54 8.84 -2.69 13.05
N ALA A 55 7.94 -2.43 14.01
CA ALA A 55 7.07 -1.29 13.95
C ALA A 55 7.90 0.02 13.82
N PRO A 56 7.36 1.05 13.15
CA PRO A 56 8.00 2.36 13.16
C PRO A 56 8.21 2.85 14.60
N THR A 57 9.37 3.42 14.89
CA THR A 57 9.79 3.85 16.25
C THR A 57 8.83 4.84 16.92
N TRP A 58 8.02 5.57 16.15
CA TRP A 58 6.98 6.45 16.71
C TRP A 58 5.82 5.68 17.36
N ARG A 59 5.60 4.40 17.01
CA ARG A 59 4.62 3.54 17.68
C ARG A 59 5.10 3.14 19.06
N ASP A 60 6.37 2.78 19.20
CA ASP A 60 6.98 2.48 20.49
C ASP A 60 6.90 3.69 21.44
N ALA A 61 7.06 4.91 20.89
CA ALA A 61 6.88 6.15 21.65
C ALA A 61 5.44 6.38 22.14
N LEU A 62 4.43 5.92 21.38
CA LEU A 62 3.02 5.96 21.80
C LEU A 62 2.73 4.95 22.91
N GLU A 63 3.35 3.77 22.84
CA GLU A 63 3.22 2.71 23.85
C GLU A 63 3.87 3.11 25.18
N LEU A 64 4.98 3.83 25.15
CA LEU A 64 5.62 4.39 26.36
C LEU A 64 4.85 5.56 27.00
N ALA A 65 3.96 6.20 26.24
CA ALA A 65 3.16 7.35 26.68
C ALA A 65 1.78 6.96 27.25
N THR A 66 1.42 5.67 27.18
CA THR A 66 0.14 5.11 27.65
C THR A 66 0.34 4.33 28.94
#